data_AF-A0A522SBC4-F1
#
_entry.id   AF-A0A522SBC4-F1
#
_cell.length_a   1.000
_cell.length_b   1.000
_cell.length_c   1.000
_cell.angle_alpha   90.00
_cell.angle_beta   90.00
_cell.angle_gamma   90.00
#
_symmetry.space_group_name_H-M   'P 1'
#
loop_
_entity.id
_entity.type
_entity.pdbx_description
1 polymer ?
#
loop_
_entity_poly.entity_id
_entity_poly.type
_entity_poly.pdbx_seq_one_letter_code
_entity_poly.pdbx_strand_id
1 'polypeptide(L)' 'MSRSLEDTLFGAPSPRAQAVQRAASVLAATVLLLLVAAIVLQFHTAGQLDARFWEFFAWPTTWSFLGKGLLGTM' A
#
# COMPACT_ATOMS: atom_id res chain seq x y z
N MET A 1 26.84 23.79 -20.25
CA MET A 1 26.53 23.97 -18.81
C MET A 1 27.80 23.69 -18.01
N SER A 2 27.85 23.97 -16.70
CA SER A 2 29.02 23.59 -15.90
C SER A 2 28.99 22.09 -15.62
N ARG A 3 30.15 21.41 -15.72
CA ARG A 3 30.26 19.97 -15.38
C ARG A 3 29.65 19.63 -14.01
N SER A 4 29.75 20.54 -13.04
CA SER A 4 29.16 20.33 -11.71
C SER A 4 27.64 20.28 -11.70
N LEU A 5 26.97 21.06 -12.57
CA LEU A 5 25.51 21.00 -12.71
C LEU A 5 25.08 19.73 -13.45
N GLU A 6 25.82 19.33 -14.49
CA GLU A 6 25.58 18.08 -15.20
C GLU A 6 25.75 16.85 -14.29
N ASP A 7 26.81 16.80 -13.47
CA ASP A 7 27.01 15.69 -12.51
C ASP A 7 25.97 15.69 -11.39
N THR A 8 25.45 16.85 -10.99
CA THR A 8 24.42 16.92 -9.93
C THR A 8 23.05 16.46 -10.42
N LEU A 9 22.69 16.80 -11.66
CA LEU A 9 21.37 16.50 -12.23
C LEU A 9 21.33 15.13 -12.95
N PHE A 10 22.43 14.73 -13.58
CA PHE A 10 22.50 13.53 -14.42
C PHE A 10 23.54 12.51 -13.95
N GLY A 11 24.39 12.85 -12.97
CA GLY A 11 25.37 11.93 -12.40
C GLY A 11 24.72 10.88 -11.50
N ALA A 12 25.43 9.77 -11.30
CA ALA A 12 24.98 8.71 -10.40
C ALA A 12 24.91 9.25 -8.95
N PRO A 13 23.85 8.92 -8.20
CA PRO A 13 23.70 9.40 -6.84
C PRO A 13 24.83 8.89 -5.95
N SER A 14 25.45 9.81 -5.20
CA SER A 14 26.53 9.48 -4.25
C SER A 14 26.05 8.50 -3.16
N PRO A 15 26.95 7.72 -2.52
CA PRO A 15 26.57 6.78 -1.46
C PRO A 15 25.78 7.44 -0.32
N ARG A 16 26.12 8.69 0.02
CA ARG A 16 25.38 9.49 1.01
C ARG A 16 23.98 9.85 0.54
N ALA A 17 23.82 10.26 -0.72
CA ALA A 17 22.51 10.57 -1.30
C ALA A 17 21.62 9.32 -1.32
N GLN A 18 22.18 8.17 -1.69
CA GLN A 18 21.47 6.89 -1.65
C GLN A 18 21.04 6.51 -0.22
N ALA A 19 21.91 6.72 0.79
CA ALA A 19 21.57 6.44 2.18
C ALA A 19 20.43 7.33 2.68
N VAL A 20 20.46 8.63 2.38
CA VAL A 20 19.38 9.58 2.73
C VAL A 20 18.08 9.19 2.04
N GLN A 21 18.12 8.87 0.74
CA GLN A 21 16.93 8.46 0.01
C GLN A 21 16.33 7.19 0.58
N ARG A 22 17.14 6.17 0.89
CA ARG A 22 16.65 4.94 1.55
C ARG A 22 16.03 5.24 2.91
N ALA A 23 16.66 6.07 3.74
CA ALA A 23 16.11 6.44 5.04
C ALA A 23 14.77 7.18 4.91
N ALA A 24 14.67 8.13 3.96
CA ALA A 24 13.43 8.84 3.67
C ALA A 24 12.33 7.89 3.15
N SER A 25 12.66 6.96 2.25
CA SER A 25 11.72 5.96 1.75
C SER A 25 11.23 5.03 2.86
N VAL A 26 12.12 4.56 3.75
CA VAL A 26 11.73 3.74 4.91
C VAL A 26 10.81 4.53 5.83
N LEU A 27 11.16 5.79 6.16
CA LEU A 27 10.32 6.64 6.99
C LEU A 27 8.93 6.84 6.37
N ALA A 28 8.86 7.15 5.07
CA ALA A 28 7.59 7.31 4.36
C ALA A 28 6.76 6.03 4.40
N ALA A 29 7.38 4.87 4.15
CA ALA A 29 6.71 3.58 4.25
C ALA A 29 6.20 3.30 5.68
N THR A 30 6.99 3.61 6.71
CA THR A 30 6.56 3.50 8.12
C THR A 30 5.35 4.37 8.40
N VAL A 31 5.35 5.64 7.97
CA VAL A 31 4.21 6.54 8.16
C VAL A 31 2.95 6.02 7.46
N LEU A 32 3.08 5.50 6.23
CA LEU A 32 1.95 4.89 5.52
C LEU A 32 1.41 3.65 6.24
N LEU A 33 2.29 2.80 6.77
CA LEU A 33 1.86 1.64 7.56
C LEU A 33 1.13 2.05 8.85
N LEU A 34 1.60 3.09 9.54
CA LEU A 34 0.93 3.63 10.71
C LEU A 34 -0.44 4.20 10.36
N LEU A 35 -0.58 4.87 9.21
CA LEU A 35 -1.87 5.36 8.72
C LEU A 35 -2.84 4.21 8.44
N VAL A 36 -2.40 3.16 7.75
CA VAL A 36 -3.22 1.95 7.52
C VAL A 36 -3.64 1.32 8.85
N ALA A 37 -2.72 1.19 9.80
CA ALA A 37 -3.04 0.66 11.13
C ALA A 37 -4.08 1.53 11.86
N ALA A 38 -3.97 2.86 11.78
CA ALA A 38 -4.95 3.77 12.36
C ALA A 38 -6.34 3.64 11.71
N ILE A 39 -6.39 3.50 10.38
CA ILE A 39 -7.65 3.26 9.65
C ILE A 39 -8.28 1.93 10.11
N VAL A 40 -7.50 0.85 10.15
CA VAL A 40 -7.98 -0.46 10.61
C VAL A 40 -8.50 -0.38 12.05
N LEU A 41 -7.77 0.30 12.94
CA LEU A 41 -8.20 0.50 14.32
C LEU A 41 -9.53 1.27 14.38
N GLN A 42 -9.68 2.34 13.61
CA GLN A 42 -10.92 3.12 13.56
C GLN A 42 -12.10 2.29 13.04
N PHE A 43 -11.88 1.45 12.04
CA PHE A 43 -12.92 0.56 11.51
C PHE A 43 -13.28 -0.53 12.51
N HIS A 44 -12.28 -1.07 13.23
CA HIS A 44 -12.49 -2.02 14.31
C HIS A 44 -13.33 -1.42 15.43
N THR A 45 -12.96 -0.22 15.92
CA THR A 45 -13.71 0.46 17.00
C THR A 45 -15.13 0.85 16.57
N ALA A 46 -15.35 1.11 15.29
CA ALA A 46 -16.67 1.34 14.72
C ALA A 46 -17.48 0.05 14.44
N GLY A 47 -16.93 -1.14 14.74
CA GLY A 47 -17.58 -2.44 14.52
C GLY A 47 -17.66 -2.86 13.05
N GLN A 48 -17.03 -2.14 12.11
CA GLN A 48 -17.08 -2.46 10.67
C GLN A 48 -16.36 -3.78 10.34
N LEU A 49 -15.50 -4.24 11.23
CA LEU A 49 -14.80 -5.52 11.10
C LEU A 49 -15.52 -6.67 11.83
N ASP A 50 -16.73 -6.44 12.36
CA ASP A 50 -17.51 -7.50 13.02
C ASP A 50 -17.86 -8.62 12.04
N ALA A 51 -17.72 -9.88 12.48
CA ALA A 51 -17.94 -11.07 11.65
C ALA A 51 -19.30 -11.11 10.93
N ARG A 52 -20.35 -10.55 11.54
CA ARG A 52 -21.70 -10.45 10.95
C ARG A 52 -21.74 -9.75 9.58
N PHE A 53 -20.80 -8.84 9.32
CA PHE A 53 -20.72 -8.13 8.04
C PHE A 53 -19.96 -8.90 6.97
N TRP A 54 -19.29 -10.00 7.34
CA TRP A 54 -18.37 -10.74 6.48
C TRP A 54 -18.73 -12.23 6.37
N GLU A 55 -19.74 -12.70 7.11
CA GLU A 55 -20.12 -14.11 7.22
C GLU A 55 -20.42 -14.75 5.87
N PHE A 56 -21.03 -14.02 4.93
CA PHE A 56 -21.34 -14.54 3.61
C PHE A 56 -20.10 -14.94 2.80
N PHE A 57 -18.91 -14.35 3.08
CA PHE A 57 -17.66 -14.77 2.43
C PHE A 57 -17.13 -16.12 2.93
N ALA A 58 -17.63 -16.62 4.07
CA ALA A 58 -17.31 -17.97 4.54
C ALA A 58 -18.05 -19.06 3.73
N TRP A 59 -19.04 -18.69 2.92
CA TRP A 59 -19.85 -19.65 2.18
C TRP A 59 -19.26 -19.92 0.79
N PRO A 60 -19.06 -21.20 0.41
CA PRO A 60 -18.55 -21.54 -0.93
C PRO A 60 -19.44 -21.02 -2.08
N THR A 61 -20.74 -20.89 -1.84
CA THR A 61 -21.71 -20.38 -2.81
C THR A 61 -21.43 -18.94 -3.22
N THR A 62 -20.96 -18.10 -2.29
CA THR A 62 -20.60 -16.70 -2.56
C THR A 62 -19.48 -16.63 -3.59
N TRP A 63 -18.45 -17.45 -3.42
CA TRP A 63 -17.33 -17.53 -4.36
C TRP A 63 -17.75 -18.11 -5.71
N SER A 64 -18.62 -19.11 -5.73
CA SER A 64 -19.19 -19.64 -6.98
C SER A 64 -19.98 -18.59 -7.75
N PHE A 65 -20.78 -17.79 -7.05
CA PHE A 65 -21.56 -16.69 -7.63
C PHE A 65 -20.65 -15.59 -8.19
N LEU A 66 -19.70 -15.10 -7.40
CA LEU A 66 -18.75 -14.07 -7.82
C LEU A 66 -17.91 -14.52 -9.02
N GLY A 67 -17.43 -15.76 -9.01
CA GLY A 67 -16.64 -16.31 -10.12
C GLY A 67 -17.44 -16.40 -11.43
N LYS A 68 -18.70 -16.85 -11.36
CA LYS A 68 -19.60 -16.85 -12.53
C LYS A 68 -19.88 -15.43 -13.03
N GLY A 69 -20.13 -14.48 -12.12
CA GLY A 69 -20.32 -13.08 -12.45
C GLY A 69 -19.10 -12.48 -13.17
N LEU A 70 -17.90 -12.75 -12.66
CA LEU A 70 -16.65 -12.28 -13.27
C LEU A 70 -16.44 -12.86 -14.67
N LEU A 71 -16.65 -14.16 -14.86
CA LEU A 71 -16.56 -14.79 -16.19
C LEU A 71 -17.56 -14.22 -17.18
N GLY A 72 -18.73 -13.80 -16.74
CA GLY A 72 -19.73 -13.13 -17.58
C GLY A 72 -19.35 -11.71 -18.02
N THR A 73 -18.27 -11.13 -17.46
CA THR A 73 -17.75 -9.81 -17.86
C THR A 73 -16.57 -9.85 -18.83
N MET A 74 -16.11 -11.06 -19.19
CA MET A 74 -15.00 -11.31 -20.11
C MET A 74 -15.47 -11.59 -21.53
#